data_AF-A0A1I6STX6-F1
#
_entry.id   AF-A0A1I6STX6-F1
#
_cell.length_a   1.000
_cell.length_b   1.000
_cell.length_c   1.000
_cell.angle_alpha   90.00
_cell.angle_beta   90.00
_cell.angle_gamma   90.00
#
_symmetry.space_group_name_H-M   'P 1'
#
loop_
_entity.id
_entity.type
_entity.pdbx_description
1 polymer ?
#
loop_
_entity_poly.entity_id
_entity_poly.type
_entity_poly.pdbx_seq_one_letter_code
_entity_poly.pdbx_strand_id
1 'polypeptide(L)'
;MKLNILFIIFVFIYSFSFSQKKNYNEIAQEIPAYATTLNGTLLKINSNKKTPLVILIPGSGPTDRDGNNTAMKNNSLKFLAEKLAENNIASYRFDKSVLSFSKEQLATVDTLKFESFIYDAKAVISYFKNSKKYSKIIVAGHSQGSLVGMIASANNADAFISLEGAGRAIDEVLIEQIGKQAPFLKEETVRVLDSLKKEVIVEDFNPMLVSVFNKSVQPFLISWIKYNPQEEIKKLKIPTLIINGSKDIQVQNMDAELLHKATPNSQLFIIEDMNHILKEIKGDLNENMSSYNNPELPIKDELTTIITTFINELK
;
A
#
# COMPACT_ATOMS: atom_id res chain seq x y z
N MET A 1 33.40 -49.30 50.46
CA MET A 1 32.82 -48.35 49.47
C MET A 1 31.41 -47.99 49.91
N LYS A 2 31.17 -46.75 50.33
CA LYS A 2 29.81 -46.23 50.62
C LYS A 2 29.32 -45.52 49.35
N LEU A 3 28.16 -45.91 48.82
CA LEU A 3 27.55 -45.31 47.66
C LEU A 3 26.44 -44.36 48.14
N ASN A 4 26.66 -43.04 48.01
CA ASN A 4 25.65 -42.03 48.28
C ASN A 4 24.79 -41.83 47.01
N ILE A 5 23.49 -42.10 47.10
CA ILE A 5 22.52 -41.82 46.03
C ILE A 5 21.89 -40.46 46.33
N LEU A 6 22.17 -39.47 45.48
CA LEU A 6 21.61 -38.13 45.54
C LEU A 6 20.30 -38.11 44.74
N PHE A 7 19.17 -37.86 45.41
CA PHE A 7 17.86 -37.74 44.77
C PHE A 7 17.67 -36.30 44.28
N ILE A 8 17.71 -36.08 42.97
CA ILE A 8 17.46 -34.76 42.36
C ILE A 8 15.96 -34.66 42.08
N ILE A 9 15.26 -33.78 42.81
CA ILE A 9 13.85 -33.44 42.58
C ILE A 9 13.78 -32.42 41.43
N PHE A 10 13.22 -32.82 40.29
CA PHE A 10 12.89 -31.91 39.20
C PHE A 10 11.59 -31.17 39.51
N VAL A 11 11.69 -29.87 39.78
CA VAL A 11 10.52 -28.97 39.90
C VAL A 11 10.14 -28.50 38.49
N PHE A 12 9.01 -28.99 37.98
CA PHE A 12 8.41 -28.47 36.75
C PHE A 12 7.69 -27.15 37.05
N ILE A 13 8.28 -26.04 36.62
CA ILE A 13 7.64 -24.72 36.63
C ILE A 13 6.71 -24.65 35.41
N TYR A 14 5.41 -24.84 35.62
CA TYR A 14 4.40 -24.58 34.59
C TYR A 14 4.28 -23.08 34.37
N SER A 15 4.83 -22.60 33.25
CA SER A 15 4.61 -21.23 32.79
C SER A 15 3.25 -21.17 32.07
N PHE A 16 2.21 -20.68 32.75
CA PHE A 16 0.95 -20.34 32.08
C PHE A 16 1.18 -19.10 31.21
N SER A 17 1.29 -19.31 29.91
CA SER A 17 1.25 -18.21 28.93
C SER A 17 -0.20 -17.81 28.72
N PHE A 18 -0.59 -16.64 29.22
CA PHE A 18 -1.87 -16.02 28.85
C PHE A 18 -1.78 -15.57 27.40
N SER A 19 -2.29 -16.38 26.47
CA SER A 19 -2.54 -15.94 25.10
C SER A 19 -3.70 -14.93 25.16
N GLN A 20 -3.40 -13.66 24.90
CA GLN A 20 -4.41 -12.61 24.83
C GLN A 20 -5.32 -12.93 23.63
N LYS A 21 -6.60 -13.21 23.91
CA LYS A 21 -7.57 -13.54 22.85
C LYS A 21 -7.70 -12.33 21.93
N LYS A 22 -7.20 -12.45 20.69
CA LYS A 22 -7.32 -11.39 19.68
C LYS A 22 -8.79 -10.97 19.53
N ASN A 23 -9.03 -9.66 19.48
CA ASN A 23 -10.37 -9.08 19.28
C ASN A 23 -10.85 -9.16 17.81
N TYR A 24 -10.10 -9.84 16.93
CA TYR A 24 -10.41 -10.02 15.52
C TYR A 24 -10.09 -11.44 15.04
N ASN A 25 -10.69 -11.83 13.90
CA ASN A 25 -10.35 -13.02 13.15
C ASN A 25 -9.75 -12.64 11.80
N GLU A 26 -8.76 -13.40 11.35
CA GLU A 26 -8.21 -13.31 10.00
C GLU A 26 -8.93 -14.31 9.09
N ILE A 27 -9.51 -13.81 8.00
CA ILE A 27 -10.34 -14.59 7.09
C ILE A 27 -9.79 -14.41 5.68
N ALA A 28 -9.37 -15.51 5.05
CA ALA A 28 -9.10 -15.51 3.61
C ALA A 28 -10.41 -15.21 2.86
N GLN A 29 -10.39 -14.19 2.03
CA GLN A 29 -11.58 -13.69 1.34
C GLN A 29 -11.21 -13.30 -0.09
N GLU A 30 -11.67 -14.11 -1.01
CA GLU A 30 -11.60 -13.86 -2.44
C GLU A 30 -12.74 -12.95 -2.89
N ILE A 31 -12.45 -12.06 -3.84
CA ILE A 31 -13.43 -11.14 -4.43
C ILE A 31 -13.29 -11.17 -5.95
N PRO A 32 -14.37 -11.51 -6.70
CA PRO A 32 -14.40 -11.36 -8.15
C PRO A 32 -14.20 -9.89 -8.54
N ALA A 33 -13.28 -9.64 -9.47
CA ALA A 33 -12.91 -8.30 -9.92
C ALA A 33 -12.91 -8.20 -11.44
N TYR A 34 -12.16 -7.25 -12.02
CA TYR A 34 -12.28 -6.89 -13.44
C TYR A 34 -11.85 -8.02 -14.37
N ALA A 35 -10.61 -8.48 -14.22
CA ALA A 35 -10.01 -9.48 -15.10
C ALA A 35 -9.81 -10.85 -14.42
N THR A 36 -9.97 -10.91 -13.10
CA THR A 36 -9.65 -12.09 -12.29
C THR A 36 -10.34 -12.03 -10.92
N THR A 37 -10.16 -13.07 -10.11
CA THR A 37 -10.50 -13.06 -8.69
C THR A 37 -9.30 -12.59 -7.88
N LEU A 38 -9.51 -11.61 -7.01
CA LEU A 38 -8.49 -11.09 -6.13
C LEU A 38 -8.47 -11.91 -4.85
N ASN A 39 -7.31 -12.46 -4.54
CA ASN A 39 -7.09 -13.08 -3.25
C ASN A 39 -6.84 -11.98 -2.21
N GLY A 40 -7.58 -12.01 -1.11
CA GLY A 40 -7.40 -11.04 -0.04
C GLY A 40 -7.63 -11.62 1.34
N THR A 41 -7.41 -10.78 2.33
CA THR A 41 -7.47 -11.12 3.73
C THR A 41 -8.28 -10.06 4.47
N LEU A 42 -9.34 -10.51 5.13
CA LEU A 42 -10.21 -9.69 5.96
C LEU A 42 -9.83 -9.90 7.44
N LEU A 43 -9.42 -8.83 8.12
CA LEU A 43 -9.41 -8.78 9.58
C LEU A 43 -10.77 -8.30 10.07
N LYS A 44 -11.58 -9.27 10.50
CA LYS A 44 -12.94 -9.03 10.98
C LYS A 44 -12.94 -8.88 12.50
N ILE A 45 -13.45 -7.75 13.00
CA ILE A 45 -13.60 -7.52 14.44
C ILE A 45 -14.67 -8.44 15.03
N ASN A 46 -14.36 -9.01 16.19
CA ASN A 46 -15.28 -9.82 17.00
C ASN A 46 -16.23 -8.90 17.78
N SER A 47 -17.11 -8.21 17.05
CA SER A 47 -18.08 -7.26 17.60
C SER A 47 -19.50 -7.57 17.12
N ASN A 48 -20.48 -7.33 17.99
CA ASN A 48 -21.90 -7.37 17.67
C ASN A 48 -22.39 -6.08 17.00
N LYS A 49 -21.55 -5.03 16.95
CA LYS A 49 -21.83 -3.75 16.29
C LYS A 49 -21.12 -3.69 14.95
N LYS A 50 -21.70 -2.96 13.99
CA LYS A 50 -21.00 -2.64 12.73
C LYS A 50 -19.77 -1.80 13.04
N THR A 51 -18.61 -2.21 12.54
CA THR A 51 -17.35 -1.45 12.63
C THR A 51 -17.08 -0.73 11.31
N PRO A 52 -16.24 0.31 11.30
CA PRO A 52 -15.64 0.79 10.05
C PRO A 52 -14.80 -0.33 9.42
N LEU A 53 -14.68 -0.29 8.09
CA LEU A 53 -13.79 -1.13 7.30
C LEU A 53 -12.82 -0.26 6.51
N VAL A 54 -11.51 -0.52 6.64
CA VAL A 54 -10.47 0.08 5.80
C VAL A 54 -10.06 -0.91 4.71
N ILE A 55 -10.21 -0.54 3.45
CA ILE A 55 -9.69 -1.29 2.30
C ILE A 55 -8.29 -0.76 2.00
N LEU A 56 -7.26 -1.60 2.21
CA LEU A 56 -5.86 -1.29 1.95
C LEU A 56 -5.49 -1.68 0.52
N ILE A 57 -5.00 -0.72 -0.25
CA ILE A 57 -4.57 -0.92 -1.64
C ILE A 57 -3.04 -0.84 -1.72
N PRO A 58 -2.35 -1.90 -2.15
CA PRO A 58 -0.89 -1.92 -2.22
C PRO A 58 -0.32 -1.03 -3.33
N GLY A 59 0.98 -0.73 -3.18
CA GLY A 59 1.77 0.10 -4.12
C GLY A 59 2.04 -0.52 -5.49
N SER A 60 3.07 -0.01 -6.16
CA SER A 60 3.44 -0.41 -7.53
C SER A 60 4.04 -1.81 -7.61
N GLY A 61 4.13 -2.33 -8.83
CA GLY A 61 4.70 -3.65 -9.13
C GLY A 61 3.78 -4.81 -8.73
N PRO A 62 4.24 -6.07 -8.86
CA PRO A 62 3.50 -7.26 -8.45
C PRO A 62 3.55 -7.43 -6.93
N THR A 63 2.83 -6.55 -6.22
CA THR A 63 2.83 -6.46 -4.76
C THR A 63 1.61 -7.18 -4.16
N ASP A 64 1.86 -7.99 -3.13
CA ASP A 64 0.85 -8.76 -2.41
C ASP A 64 0.09 -7.90 -1.39
N ARG A 65 -0.96 -8.49 -0.80
CA ARG A 65 -1.81 -7.84 0.21
C ARG A 65 -1.08 -7.39 1.47
N ASP A 66 0.07 -7.97 1.78
CA ASP A 66 0.86 -7.67 2.97
C ASP A 66 1.91 -6.57 2.71
N GLY A 67 2.03 -6.10 1.46
CA GLY A 67 2.97 -5.06 1.04
C GLY A 67 4.31 -5.60 0.56
N ASN A 68 4.40 -6.89 0.22
CA ASN A 68 5.62 -7.56 -0.23
C ASN A 68 5.63 -7.81 -1.74
N ASN A 69 6.82 -7.97 -2.31
CA ASN A 69 7.02 -8.47 -3.66
C ASN A 69 8.35 -9.24 -3.75
N THR A 70 8.75 -9.62 -4.96
CA THR A 70 9.99 -10.40 -5.18
C THR A 70 11.28 -9.66 -4.79
N ALA A 71 11.26 -8.32 -4.76
CA ALA A 71 12.41 -7.48 -4.42
C ALA A 71 12.41 -6.99 -2.96
N MET A 72 11.26 -6.99 -2.28
CA MET A 72 11.14 -6.49 -0.92
C MET A 72 10.15 -7.30 -0.08
N LYS A 73 10.54 -7.64 1.15
CA LYS A 73 9.68 -8.30 2.13
C LYS A 73 9.68 -7.51 3.46
N ASN A 74 8.60 -6.78 3.71
CA ASN A 74 8.48 -5.82 4.79
C ASN A 74 7.21 -5.94 5.66
N ASN A 75 6.13 -6.56 5.18
CA ASN A 75 4.85 -6.74 5.89
C ASN A 75 4.14 -5.45 6.36
N SER A 76 4.47 -4.29 5.80
CA SER A 76 3.95 -2.99 6.28
C SER A 76 2.42 -2.90 6.29
N LEU A 77 1.76 -3.36 5.21
CA LEU A 77 0.29 -3.32 5.12
C LEU A 77 -0.39 -4.36 6.01
N LYS A 78 0.28 -5.49 6.25
CA LYS A 78 -0.16 -6.46 7.26
C LYS A 78 -0.14 -5.86 8.66
N PHE A 79 0.97 -5.23 9.04
CA PHE A 79 1.09 -4.60 10.37
C PHE A 79 0.10 -3.45 10.55
N LEU A 80 -0.14 -2.64 9.51
CA LEU A 80 -1.17 -1.63 9.55
C LEU A 80 -2.56 -2.24 9.77
N ALA A 81 -2.90 -3.30 9.03
CA ALA A 81 -4.16 -4.02 9.23
C ALA A 81 -4.32 -4.55 10.66
N GLU A 82 -3.29 -5.19 11.21
CA GLU A 82 -3.31 -5.74 12.57
C GLU A 82 -3.47 -4.63 13.62
N LYS A 83 -2.75 -3.51 13.48
CA LYS A 83 -2.86 -2.33 14.35
C LYS A 83 -4.24 -1.66 14.27
N LEU A 84 -4.86 -1.60 13.09
CA LEU A 84 -6.25 -1.15 12.94
C LEU A 84 -7.21 -2.09 13.67
N ALA A 85 -6.98 -3.40 13.57
CA ALA A 85 -7.83 -4.39 14.22
C ALA A 85 -7.74 -4.34 15.75
N GLU A 86 -6.55 -4.12 16.30
CA GLU A 86 -6.32 -3.84 17.73
C GLU A 86 -7.13 -2.62 18.21
N ASN A 87 -7.40 -1.66 17.32
CA ASN A 87 -8.21 -0.47 17.56
C ASN A 87 -9.69 -0.63 17.15
N ASN A 88 -10.19 -1.87 17.01
CA ASN A 88 -11.56 -2.22 16.66
C ASN A 88 -12.02 -1.71 15.28
N ILE A 89 -11.08 -1.53 14.34
CA ILE A 89 -11.35 -1.17 12.95
C ILE A 89 -11.10 -2.39 12.08
N ALA A 90 -12.10 -2.83 11.32
CA ALA A 90 -11.92 -3.93 10.39
C ALA A 90 -11.04 -3.47 9.23
N SER A 91 -10.31 -4.39 8.60
CA SER A 91 -9.53 -4.07 7.41
C SER A 91 -9.58 -5.19 6.39
N TYR A 92 -9.59 -4.85 5.11
CA TYR A 92 -9.40 -5.78 4.02
C TYR A 92 -8.20 -5.37 3.18
N ARG A 93 -7.32 -6.32 2.89
CA ARG A 93 -6.14 -6.14 2.03
C ARG A 93 -6.14 -7.23 0.97
N PHE A 94 -5.72 -6.91 -0.25
CA PHE A 94 -5.78 -7.84 -1.38
C PHE A 94 -4.55 -7.75 -2.27
N ASP A 95 -4.23 -8.87 -2.92
CA ASP A 95 -3.14 -8.94 -3.88
C ASP A 95 -3.51 -8.15 -5.14
N LYS A 96 -2.54 -7.51 -5.79
CA LYS A 96 -2.79 -6.94 -7.11
C LYS A 96 -3.11 -8.05 -8.11
N SER A 97 -4.03 -7.79 -9.04
CA SER A 97 -4.50 -8.76 -10.03
C SER A 97 -3.39 -9.43 -10.83
N VAL A 98 -2.27 -8.75 -11.08
CA VAL A 98 -1.09 -9.33 -11.73
C VAL A 98 -0.57 -10.61 -11.03
N LEU A 99 -0.78 -10.76 -9.72
CA LEU A 99 -0.40 -11.94 -8.95
C LEU A 99 -1.41 -13.09 -9.03
N SER A 100 -2.63 -12.83 -9.52
CA SER A 100 -3.68 -13.87 -9.66
C SER A 100 -3.53 -14.69 -10.95
N PHE A 101 -2.62 -14.32 -11.85
CA PHE A 101 -2.42 -15.01 -13.13
C PHE A 101 -1.30 -16.05 -13.04
N SER A 102 -1.52 -17.22 -13.65
CA SER A 102 -0.50 -18.25 -13.75
C SER A 102 0.56 -17.92 -14.80
N LYS A 103 1.65 -18.69 -14.85
CA LYS A 103 2.71 -18.52 -15.87
C LYS A 103 2.19 -18.72 -17.30
N GLU A 104 1.13 -19.49 -17.46
CA GLU A 104 0.48 -19.74 -18.76
C GLU A 104 -0.41 -18.56 -19.20
N GLN A 105 -0.69 -17.61 -18.29
CA GLN A 105 -1.54 -16.44 -18.51
C GLN A 105 -0.74 -15.13 -18.61
N LEU A 106 0.57 -15.19 -18.87
CA LEU A 106 1.44 -14.00 -19.00
C LEU A 106 0.94 -13.03 -20.08
N ALA A 107 0.37 -13.52 -21.18
CA ALA A 107 -0.21 -12.66 -22.20
C ALA A 107 -1.34 -11.78 -21.65
N THR A 108 -2.12 -12.28 -20.68
CA THR A 108 -3.16 -11.48 -20.01
C THR A 108 -2.55 -10.43 -19.09
N VAL A 109 -1.45 -10.75 -18.39
CA VAL A 109 -0.71 -9.79 -17.56
C VAL A 109 -0.24 -8.60 -18.41
N ASP A 110 0.27 -8.85 -19.61
CA ASP A 110 0.74 -7.81 -20.54
C ASP A 110 -0.39 -6.91 -21.07
N THR A 111 -1.66 -7.32 -20.94
CA THR A 111 -2.82 -6.48 -21.28
C THR A 111 -3.30 -5.58 -20.14
N LEU A 112 -2.82 -5.80 -18.91
CA LEU A 112 -3.23 -5.00 -17.76
C LEU A 112 -2.78 -3.56 -17.95
N LYS A 113 -3.71 -2.63 -17.73
CA LYS A 113 -3.46 -1.19 -17.74
C LYS A 113 -3.62 -0.64 -16.34
N PHE A 114 -3.24 0.63 -16.14
CA PHE A 114 -3.44 1.30 -14.87
C PHE A 114 -4.92 1.27 -14.44
N GLU A 115 -5.83 1.42 -15.40
CA GLU A 115 -7.27 1.36 -15.15
C GLU A 115 -7.75 0.01 -14.65
N SER A 116 -7.07 -1.09 -15.01
CA SER A 116 -7.39 -2.43 -14.48
C SER A 116 -7.38 -2.43 -12.95
N PHE A 117 -6.39 -1.77 -12.34
CA PHE A 117 -6.28 -1.67 -10.88
C PHE A 117 -7.34 -0.75 -10.26
N ILE A 118 -7.78 0.28 -10.99
CA ILE A 118 -8.92 1.13 -10.58
C ILE A 118 -10.21 0.31 -10.56
N TYR A 119 -10.44 -0.50 -11.59
CA TYR A 119 -11.62 -1.37 -11.67
C TYR A 119 -11.61 -2.44 -10.58
N ASP A 120 -10.45 -3.03 -10.30
CA ASP A 120 -10.26 -3.98 -9.21
C ASP A 120 -10.62 -3.35 -7.85
N ALA A 121 -10.08 -2.17 -7.55
CA ALA A 121 -10.40 -1.45 -6.31
C ALA A 121 -11.90 -1.10 -6.21
N LYS A 122 -12.53 -0.66 -7.31
CA LYS A 122 -13.98 -0.39 -7.36
C LYS A 122 -14.82 -1.65 -7.10
N ALA A 123 -14.41 -2.81 -7.60
CA ALA A 123 -15.07 -4.08 -7.35
C ALA A 123 -15.01 -4.46 -5.87
N VAL A 124 -13.84 -4.33 -5.23
CA VAL A 124 -13.65 -4.57 -3.80
C VAL A 124 -14.49 -3.62 -2.94
N ILE A 125 -14.49 -2.32 -3.24
CA ILE A 125 -15.33 -1.33 -2.53
C ILE A 125 -16.81 -1.71 -2.66
N SER A 126 -17.26 -2.03 -3.87
CA SER A 126 -18.66 -2.40 -4.14
C SER A 126 -19.07 -3.66 -3.39
N TYR A 127 -18.21 -4.69 -3.36
CA TYR A 127 -18.44 -5.92 -2.61
C TYR A 127 -18.76 -5.64 -1.14
N PHE A 128 -17.92 -4.84 -0.47
CA PHE A 128 -18.12 -4.56 0.95
C PHE A 128 -19.28 -3.62 1.23
N LYS A 129 -19.53 -2.62 0.37
CA LYS A 129 -20.74 -1.78 0.48
C LYS A 129 -22.02 -2.58 0.38
N ASN A 130 -22.09 -3.46 -0.61
CA ASN A 130 -23.27 -4.27 -0.86
C ASN A 130 -23.52 -5.29 0.26
N SER A 131 -22.48 -5.70 1.00
CA SER A 131 -22.63 -6.56 2.18
C SER A 131 -23.43 -5.90 3.31
N LYS A 132 -23.44 -4.55 3.39
CA LYS A 132 -24.06 -3.76 4.47
C LYS A 132 -23.61 -4.14 5.89
N LYS A 133 -22.49 -4.87 6.05
CA LYS A 133 -21.97 -5.36 7.34
C LYS A 133 -21.17 -4.32 8.12
N TYR A 134 -20.67 -3.29 7.45
CA TYR A 134 -19.79 -2.26 8.03
C TYR A 134 -20.53 -0.93 8.14
N SER A 135 -20.13 -0.11 9.12
CA SER A 135 -20.75 1.21 9.35
C SER A 135 -20.25 2.26 8.36
N LYS A 136 -18.99 2.14 7.95
CA LYS A 136 -18.27 3.00 7.01
C LYS A 136 -17.31 2.18 6.17
N ILE A 137 -17.10 2.58 4.92
CA ILE A 137 -16.10 2.04 4.01
C ILE A 137 -15.06 3.12 3.74
N ILE A 138 -13.87 2.92 4.26
CA ILE A 138 -12.71 3.80 4.09
C ILE A 138 -11.75 3.12 3.12
N VAL A 139 -11.14 3.88 2.22
CA VAL A 139 -10.11 3.36 1.31
C VAL A 139 -8.79 4.01 1.69
N ALA A 140 -7.77 3.20 1.93
CA ALA A 140 -6.42 3.67 2.14
C ALA A 140 -5.49 3.09 1.07
N GLY A 141 -4.85 3.96 0.31
CA GLY A 141 -3.95 3.56 -0.77
C GLY A 141 -2.50 3.92 -0.47
N HIS A 142 -1.61 2.94 -0.61
CA HIS A 142 -0.16 3.12 -0.42
C HIS A 142 0.55 3.37 -1.75
N SER A 143 1.43 4.37 -1.83
CA SER A 143 2.25 4.64 -3.03
C SER A 143 1.37 4.77 -4.29
N GLN A 144 1.59 3.97 -5.34
CA GLN A 144 0.67 3.90 -6.50
C GLN A 144 -0.79 3.63 -6.09
N GLY A 145 -0.99 2.76 -5.10
CA GLY A 145 -2.30 2.44 -4.53
C GLY A 145 -3.04 3.66 -4.03
N SER A 146 -2.35 4.75 -3.66
CA SER A 146 -2.96 6.04 -3.34
C SER A 146 -3.74 6.61 -4.53
N LEU A 147 -3.12 6.69 -5.71
CA LEU A 147 -3.80 7.20 -6.92
C LEU A 147 -4.94 6.29 -7.34
N VAL A 148 -4.74 4.96 -7.28
CA VAL A 148 -5.80 3.98 -7.55
C VAL A 148 -6.98 4.17 -6.59
N GLY A 149 -6.70 4.24 -5.29
CA GLY A 149 -7.70 4.40 -4.24
C GLY A 149 -8.45 5.72 -4.33
N MET A 150 -7.75 6.81 -4.63
CA MET A 150 -8.32 8.13 -4.85
C MET A 150 -9.36 8.10 -5.96
N ILE A 151 -9.01 7.55 -7.13
CA ILE A 151 -9.94 7.46 -8.27
C ILE A 151 -11.09 6.49 -7.97
N ALA A 152 -10.81 5.36 -7.31
CA ALA A 152 -11.82 4.36 -6.97
C ALA A 152 -12.81 4.86 -5.92
N SER A 153 -12.38 5.74 -5.01
CA SER A 153 -13.18 6.26 -3.89
C SER A 153 -14.19 7.31 -4.30
N ALA A 154 -14.00 7.99 -5.44
CA ALA A 154 -14.91 9.01 -5.93
C ALA A 154 -16.36 8.47 -6.02
N ASN A 155 -17.25 9.04 -5.21
CA ASN A 155 -18.66 8.64 -5.03
C ASN A 155 -18.89 7.22 -4.48
N ASN A 156 -17.83 6.55 -4.04
CA ASN A 156 -17.89 5.14 -3.66
C ASN A 156 -17.38 4.86 -2.25
N ALA A 157 -16.58 5.69 -1.61
CA ALA A 157 -16.15 5.49 -0.22
C ALA A 157 -16.72 6.56 0.72
N ASP A 158 -16.73 6.30 2.02
CA ASP A 158 -17.08 7.27 3.06
C ASP A 158 -15.91 8.21 3.40
N ALA A 159 -14.66 7.75 3.21
CA ALA A 159 -13.44 8.53 3.39
C ALA A 159 -12.28 7.93 2.58
N PHE A 160 -11.25 8.74 2.33
CA PHE A 160 -10.03 8.32 1.64
C PHE A 160 -8.77 8.67 2.46
N ILE A 161 -7.78 7.78 2.45
CA ILE A 161 -6.47 7.96 3.08
C ILE A 161 -5.37 7.74 2.03
N SER A 162 -4.56 8.74 1.80
CA SER A 162 -3.34 8.65 1.00
C SER A 162 -2.16 8.33 1.92
N LEU A 163 -1.45 7.22 1.66
CA LEU A 163 -0.25 6.81 2.39
C LEU A 163 0.95 6.84 1.44
N GLU A 164 1.91 7.73 1.67
CA GLU A 164 3.12 7.87 0.83
C GLU A 164 2.78 8.02 -0.66
N GLY A 165 1.70 8.76 -0.95
CA GLY A 165 1.14 8.91 -2.29
C GLY A 165 1.77 10.08 -3.04
N ALA A 166 2.12 9.87 -4.31
CA ALA A 166 2.62 10.94 -5.17
C ALA A 166 1.57 12.03 -5.44
N GLY A 167 2.01 13.29 -5.52
CA GLY A 167 1.22 14.46 -5.91
C GLY A 167 1.46 14.87 -7.35
N ARG A 168 2.45 14.28 -8.01
CA ARG A 168 2.81 14.51 -9.42
C ARG A 168 2.48 13.29 -10.27
N ALA A 169 2.42 13.51 -11.59
CA ALA A 169 2.26 12.40 -12.52
C ALA A 169 3.50 11.47 -12.49
N ILE A 170 3.30 10.19 -12.83
CA ILE A 170 4.32 9.16 -12.64
C ILE A 170 5.60 9.41 -13.45
N ASP A 171 5.49 10.07 -14.60
CA ASP A 171 6.65 10.46 -15.41
C ASP A 171 7.57 11.42 -14.66
N GLU A 172 7.03 12.42 -13.97
CA GLU A 172 7.82 13.36 -13.16
C GLU A 172 8.51 12.64 -12.00
N VAL A 173 7.79 11.73 -11.34
CA VAL A 173 8.31 10.92 -10.23
C VAL A 173 9.43 10.00 -10.71
N LEU A 174 9.26 9.31 -11.84
CA LEU A 174 10.28 8.43 -12.42
C LEU A 174 11.54 9.19 -12.83
N ILE A 175 11.39 10.37 -13.44
CA ILE A 175 12.54 11.23 -13.81
C ILE A 175 13.35 11.60 -12.56
N GLU A 176 12.68 11.95 -11.47
CA GLU A 176 13.34 12.32 -10.22
C GLU A 176 14.01 11.11 -9.56
N GLN A 177 13.30 9.99 -9.41
CA GLN A 177 13.81 8.78 -8.77
C GLN A 177 15.03 8.23 -9.51
N ILE A 178 14.92 8.03 -10.83
CA ILE A 178 16.01 7.52 -11.65
C ILE A 178 17.15 8.53 -11.69
N GLY A 179 16.86 9.83 -11.81
CA GLY A 179 17.88 10.87 -11.83
C GLY A 179 18.66 11.00 -10.51
N LYS A 180 18.03 10.76 -9.35
CA LYS A 180 18.69 10.73 -8.04
C LYS A 180 19.60 9.51 -7.90
N GLN A 181 19.14 8.34 -8.36
CA GLN A 181 19.89 7.10 -8.25
C GLN A 181 21.04 6.99 -9.27
N ALA A 182 20.78 7.42 -10.50
CA ALA A 182 21.68 7.31 -11.65
C ALA A 182 21.57 8.57 -12.53
N PRO A 183 22.28 9.67 -12.19
CA PRO A 183 22.17 10.94 -12.91
C PRO A 183 22.38 10.84 -14.43
N PHE A 184 23.25 9.93 -14.87
CA PHE A 184 23.55 9.68 -16.28
C PHE A 184 22.39 9.03 -17.07
N LEU A 185 21.36 8.50 -16.41
CA LEU A 185 20.16 7.93 -17.04
C LEU A 185 19.01 8.95 -17.18
N LYS A 186 19.15 10.15 -16.60
CA LYS A 186 18.05 11.11 -16.50
C LYS A 186 17.55 11.59 -17.86
N GLU A 187 18.45 12.01 -18.74
CA GLU A 187 18.06 12.51 -20.08
C GLU A 187 17.39 11.43 -20.92
N GLU A 188 17.89 10.21 -20.83
CA GLU A 188 17.32 9.05 -21.52
C GLU A 188 15.91 8.71 -20.98
N THR A 189 15.73 8.80 -19.67
CA THR A 189 14.43 8.59 -19.02
C THR A 189 13.40 9.63 -19.49
N VAL A 190 13.81 10.90 -19.60
CA VAL A 190 12.96 11.97 -20.17
C VAL A 190 12.58 11.64 -21.61
N ARG A 191 13.55 11.26 -22.46
CA ARG A 191 13.30 10.92 -23.87
C ARG A 191 12.27 9.78 -24.03
N VAL A 192 12.40 8.72 -23.24
CA VAL A 192 11.47 7.59 -23.27
C VAL A 192 10.08 8.05 -22.82
N LEU A 193 9.97 8.71 -21.68
CA LEU A 193 8.67 9.15 -21.13
C LEU A 193 7.95 10.16 -22.03
N ASP A 194 8.66 11.07 -22.69
CA ASP A 194 8.08 12.01 -23.65
C ASP A 194 7.50 11.31 -24.89
N SER A 195 8.07 10.15 -25.27
CA SER A 195 7.52 9.29 -26.32
C SER A 195 6.29 8.54 -25.83
N LEU A 196 6.32 8.00 -24.60
CA LEU A 196 5.17 7.32 -23.99
C LEU A 196 3.98 8.27 -23.79
N LYS A 197 4.21 9.54 -23.44
CA LYS A 197 3.16 10.58 -23.39
C LYS A 197 2.43 10.77 -24.71
N LYS A 198 3.11 10.52 -25.83
CA LYS A 198 2.55 10.56 -27.19
C LYS A 198 2.01 9.21 -27.65
N GLU A 199 1.90 8.25 -26.72
CA GLU A 199 1.47 6.87 -26.97
C GLU A 199 2.38 6.10 -27.94
N VAL A 200 3.67 6.49 -28.02
CA VAL A 200 4.67 5.85 -28.88
C VAL A 200 5.57 4.93 -28.06
N ILE A 201 5.58 3.64 -28.41
CA ILE A 201 6.47 2.63 -27.81
C ILE A 201 7.92 2.88 -28.24
N VAL A 202 8.85 2.76 -27.30
CA VAL A 202 10.29 2.96 -27.51
C VAL A 202 11.02 1.64 -27.31
N GLU A 203 11.60 1.07 -28.36
CA GLU A 203 12.36 -0.19 -28.23
C GLU A 203 13.85 0.03 -27.96
N ASP A 204 14.40 1.14 -28.46
CA ASP A 204 15.80 1.51 -28.26
C ASP A 204 15.92 2.47 -27.07
N PHE A 205 16.47 1.97 -25.97
CA PHE A 205 16.81 2.75 -24.78
C PHE A 205 17.95 2.11 -23.99
N ASN A 206 18.57 2.86 -23.08
CA ASN A 206 19.65 2.34 -22.23
C ASN A 206 19.23 1.04 -21.48
N PRO A 207 19.95 -0.09 -21.63
CA PRO A 207 19.57 -1.38 -21.04
C PRO A 207 19.39 -1.37 -19.51
N MET A 208 20.02 -0.43 -18.80
CA MET A 208 19.83 -0.27 -17.35
C MET A 208 18.40 0.14 -16.96
N LEU A 209 17.59 0.61 -17.92
CA LEU A 209 16.20 1.01 -17.71
C LEU A 209 15.18 -0.10 -18.03
N VAL A 210 15.64 -1.30 -18.41
CA VAL A 210 14.77 -2.39 -18.87
C VAL A 210 13.72 -2.83 -17.84
N SER A 211 14.05 -2.74 -16.54
CA SER A 211 13.11 -3.09 -15.47
C SER A 211 11.90 -2.15 -15.42
N VAL A 212 12.03 -0.93 -15.94
CA VAL A 212 10.98 0.10 -15.96
C VAL A 212 10.33 0.22 -17.34
N PHE A 213 11.12 0.18 -18.41
CA PHE A 213 10.67 0.49 -19.78
C PHE A 213 10.65 -0.71 -20.73
N ASN A 214 10.72 -1.95 -20.26
CA ASN A 214 10.54 -3.09 -21.17
C ASN A 214 9.20 -3.01 -21.94
N LYS A 215 9.19 -3.62 -23.13
CA LYS A 215 8.10 -3.48 -24.10
C LYS A 215 6.72 -3.86 -23.55
N SER A 216 6.61 -4.87 -22.68
CA SER A 216 5.32 -5.27 -22.12
C SER A 216 4.81 -4.32 -21.01
N VAL A 217 5.70 -3.56 -20.37
CA VAL A 217 5.33 -2.58 -19.34
C VAL A 217 4.91 -1.23 -19.92
N GLN A 218 5.41 -0.85 -21.10
CA GLN A 218 5.12 0.47 -21.68
C GLN A 218 3.64 0.78 -21.90
N PRO A 219 2.78 -0.15 -22.39
CA PRO A 219 1.33 0.11 -22.49
C PRO A 219 0.69 0.49 -21.15
N PHE A 220 1.14 -0.16 -20.07
CA PHE A 220 0.72 0.16 -18.71
C PHE A 220 1.20 1.56 -18.29
N LEU A 221 2.47 1.91 -18.55
CA LEU A 221 2.98 3.26 -18.26
C LEU A 221 2.25 4.34 -19.05
N ILE A 222 1.98 4.12 -20.35
CA ILE A 222 1.20 5.03 -21.20
C ILE A 222 -0.18 5.29 -20.56
N SER A 223 -0.84 4.26 -20.04
CA SER A 223 -2.12 4.44 -19.35
C SER A 223 -2.00 5.17 -18.01
N TRP A 224 -0.92 4.93 -17.25
CA TRP A 224 -0.72 5.55 -15.94
C TRP A 224 -0.38 7.05 -16.06
N ILE A 225 0.48 7.46 -17.01
CA ILE A 225 0.91 8.85 -17.21
C ILE A 225 -0.27 9.81 -17.48
N LYS A 226 -1.41 9.30 -17.96
CA LYS A 226 -2.62 10.08 -18.21
C LYS A 226 -3.25 10.66 -16.94
N TYR A 227 -2.90 10.14 -15.77
CA TYR A 227 -3.51 10.52 -14.50
C TYR A 227 -2.60 11.43 -13.69
N ASN A 228 -3.09 12.64 -13.40
CA ASN A 228 -2.44 13.57 -12.49
C ASN A 228 -3.10 13.48 -11.09
N PRO A 229 -2.37 13.08 -10.03
CA PRO A 229 -2.93 12.95 -8.69
C PRO A 229 -3.59 14.22 -8.13
N GLN A 230 -3.07 15.41 -8.43
CA GLN A 230 -3.68 16.68 -8.00
C GLN A 230 -5.04 16.93 -8.66
N GLU A 231 -5.23 16.46 -9.90
CA GLU A 231 -6.52 16.57 -10.58
C GLU A 231 -7.51 15.51 -10.11
N GLU A 232 -7.04 14.30 -9.81
CA GLU A 232 -7.88 13.23 -9.31
C GLU A 232 -8.36 13.48 -7.87
N ILE A 233 -7.52 14.03 -6.99
CA ILE A 233 -7.87 14.23 -5.58
C ILE A 233 -8.94 15.33 -5.42
N LYS A 234 -8.94 16.36 -6.28
CA LYS A 234 -9.97 17.42 -6.33
C LYS A 234 -11.39 16.88 -6.54
N LYS A 235 -11.50 15.71 -7.17
CA LYS A 235 -12.78 15.05 -7.46
C LYS A 235 -13.38 14.40 -6.21
N LEU A 236 -12.58 14.16 -5.17
CA LEU A 236 -13.08 13.65 -3.90
C LEU A 236 -13.87 14.73 -3.16
N LYS A 237 -15.11 14.39 -2.79
CA LYS A 237 -16.01 15.21 -1.95
C LYS A 237 -16.25 14.57 -0.58
N ILE A 238 -15.32 13.72 -0.17
CA ILE A 238 -15.36 12.95 1.07
C ILE A 238 -14.18 13.35 1.96
N PRO A 239 -14.25 13.15 3.29
CA PRO A 239 -13.12 13.32 4.18
C PRO A 239 -11.87 12.64 3.65
N THR A 240 -10.77 13.38 3.62
CA THR A 240 -9.51 12.94 3.03
C THR A 240 -8.36 13.18 4.00
N LEU A 241 -7.57 12.15 4.25
CA LEU A 241 -6.35 12.20 5.05
C LEU A 241 -5.15 11.91 4.15
N ILE A 242 -4.10 12.71 4.27
CA ILE A 242 -2.85 12.57 3.52
C ILE A 242 -1.73 12.40 4.54
N ILE A 243 -0.98 11.30 4.40
CA ILE A 243 0.13 10.96 5.29
C ILE A 243 1.37 10.67 4.45
N ASN A 244 2.49 11.28 4.83
CA ASN A 244 3.81 10.97 4.27
C ASN A 244 4.85 10.88 5.38
N GLY A 245 5.92 10.13 5.19
CA GLY A 245 7.03 10.02 6.13
C GLY A 245 8.18 10.95 5.78
N SER A 246 8.84 11.56 6.78
CA SER A 246 9.98 12.47 6.54
C SER A 246 11.25 11.76 6.02
N LYS A 247 11.30 10.42 6.13
CA LYS A 247 12.38 9.56 5.63
C LYS A 247 11.95 8.75 4.41
N ASP A 248 10.86 9.13 3.73
CA ASP A 248 10.49 8.51 2.46
C ASP A 248 11.54 8.85 1.38
N ILE A 249 12.16 7.80 0.83
CA ILE A 249 13.18 7.89 -0.22
C ILE A 249 12.62 7.67 -1.63
N GLN A 250 11.34 7.27 -1.74
CA GLN A 250 10.65 7.04 -3.01
C GLN A 250 9.75 8.22 -3.38
N VAL A 251 8.96 8.74 -2.44
CA VAL A 251 8.03 9.86 -2.66
C VAL A 251 8.42 11.01 -1.75
N GLN A 252 8.49 12.23 -2.28
CA GLN A 252 8.93 13.39 -1.51
C GLN A 252 7.80 13.96 -0.66
N ASN A 253 8.10 14.59 0.48
CA ASN A 253 7.06 15.24 1.27
C ASN A 253 6.30 16.34 0.52
N MET A 254 6.94 16.98 -0.47
CA MET A 254 6.27 17.95 -1.35
C MET A 254 5.08 17.33 -2.08
N ASP A 255 5.12 16.04 -2.39
CA ASP A 255 4.03 15.36 -3.09
C ASP A 255 2.75 15.33 -2.23
N ALA A 256 2.89 15.10 -0.92
CA ALA A 256 1.79 15.20 0.04
C ALA A 256 1.28 16.63 0.21
N GLU A 257 2.17 17.62 0.22
CA GLU A 257 1.80 19.05 0.25
C GLU A 257 1.02 19.46 -1.01
N LEU A 258 1.43 18.98 -2.18
CA LEU A 258 0.72 19.22 -3.45
C LEU A 258 -0.68 18.62 -3.42
N LEU A 259 -0.84 17.39 -2.93
CA LEU A 259 -2.15 16.76 -2.75
C LEU A 259 -3.04 17.55 -1.77
N HIS A 260 -2.47 18.00 -0.65
CA HIS A 260 -3.21 18.78 0.35
C HIS A 260 -3.67 20.13 -0.21
N LYS A 261 -2.78 20.83 -0.92
CA LYS A 261 -3.09 22.09 -1.61
C LYS A 261 -4.19 21.92 -2.65
N ALA A 262 -4.21 20.80 -3.37
CA ALA A 262 -5.26 20.48 -4.35
C ALA A 262 -6.62 20.14 -3.68
N THR A 263 -6.61 19.77 -2.40
CA THR A 263 -7.81 19.37 -1.64
C THR A 263 -7.82 20.07 -0.27
N PRO A 264 -8.11 21.38 -0.19
CA PRO A 264 -7.90 22.17 1.04
C PRO A 264 -8.66 21.68 2.29
N ASN A 265 -9.72 20.89 2.12
CA ASN A 265 -10.47 20.28 3.23
C ASN A 265 -9.88 18.94 3.71
N SER A 266 -8.72 18.53 3.19
CA SER A 266 -8.00 17.34 3.65
C SER A 266 -7.21 17.63 4.93
N GLN A 267 -6.88 16.59 5.68
CA GLN A 267 -5.89 16.64 6.75
C GLN A 267 -4.54 16.18 6.18
N LEU A 268 -3.44 16.82 6.58
CA LEU A 268 -2.07 16.47 6.15
C LEU A 268 -1.20 16.21 7.38
N PHE A 269 -0.50 15.08 7.38
CA PHE A 269 0.51 14.74 8.37
C PHE A 269 1.81 14.30 7.70
N ILE A 270 2.92 14.94 8.06
CA ILE A 270 4.27 14.48 7.74
C ILE A 270 4.84 13.84 9.01
N ILE A 271 4.94 12.51 9.03
CA ILE A 271 5.35 11.76 10.22
C ILE A 271 6.88 11.70 10.28
N GLU A 272 7.43 12.17 11.40
CA GLU A 272 8.87 12.19 11.62
C GLU A 272 9.44 10.77 11.73
N ASP A 273 10.59 10.58 11.07
CA ASP A 273 11.33 9.32 10.99
C ASP A 273 10.60 8.17 10.32
N MET A 274 9.44 8.39 9.70
CA MET A 274 8.75 7.34 8.94
C MET A 274 9.29 7.27 7.50
N ASN A 275 9.51 6.07 6.97
CA ASN A 275 9.89 5.85 5.58
C ASN A 275 8.73 5.36 4.70
N HIS A 276 9.00 5.13 3.41
CA HIS A 276 8.00 4.74 2.42
C HIS A 276 7.18 3.49 2.78
N ILE A 277 7.77 2.56 3.54
CA ILE A 277 7.11 1.31 3.96
C ILE A 277 6.58 1.43 5.38
N LEU A 278 6.33 2.65 5.84
CA LEU A 278 5.64 2.99 7.07
C LEU A 278 6.44 2.66 8.35
N LYS A 279 7.75 2.42 8.25
CA LYS A 279 8.62 2.03 9.36
C LYS A 279 9.38 3.21 9.92
N GLU A 280 9.74 3.13 11.20
CA GLU A 280 10.60 4.12 11.85
C GLU A 280 12.07 3.90 11.47
N ILE A 281 12.73 4.96 11.03
CA ILE A 281 14.14 5.02 10.64
C ILE A 281 14.82 6.13 11.43
N LYS A 282 15.69 5.76 12.37
CA LYS A 282 16.47 6.71 13.18
C LYS A 282 17.85 6.95 12.62
N GLY A 283 18.37 6.00 11.85
CA GLY A 283 19.69 6.06 11.26
C GLY A 283 19.74 6.72 9.88
N ASP A 284 20.71 6.26 9.11
CA ASP A 284 21.09 6.79 7.82
C ASP A 284 20.31 6.12 6.67
N LEU A 285 20.73 6.42 5.43
CA LEU A 285 20.17 5.82 4.24
C LEU A 285 20.33 4.29 4.21
N ASN A 286 21.41 3.75 4.79
CA ASN A 286 21.65 2.31 4.80
C ASN A 286 20.64 1.59 5.71
N GLU A 287 20.38 2.14 6.90
CA GLU A 287 19.30 1.65 7.78
C GLU A 287 17.96 1.68 7.05
N ASN A 288 17.66 2.81 6.39
CA ASN A 288 16.43 2.97 5.63
C ASN A 288 16.26 1.90 4.56
N MET A 289 17.25 1.74 3.67
CA MET A 289 17.20 0.73 2.61
C MET A 289 17.12 -0.70 3.16
N SER A 290 17.83 -1.00 4.26
CA SER A 290 17.80 -2.33 4.88
C SER A 290 16.41 -2.69 5.41
N SER A 291 15.63 -1.70 5.86
CA SER A 291 14.29 -1.92 6.42
C SER A 291 13.29 -2.55 5.42
N TYR A 292 13.49 -2.34 4.11
CA TYR A 292 12.64 -2.90 3.03
C TYR A 292 12.67 -4.42 2.95
N ASN A 293 13.67 -5.05 3.55
CA ASN A 293 13.81 -6.51 3.61
C ASN A 293 13.78 -7.06 5.04
N ASN A 294 13.30 -6.26 6.00
CA ASN A 294 13.11 -6.70 7.38
C ASN A 294 11.61 -6.85 7.69
N PRO A 295 11.03 -8.06 7.59
CA PRO A 295 9.61 -8.29 7.84
C PRO A 295 9.20 -8.24 9.31
N GLU A 296 10.16 -8.12 10.25
CA GLU A 296 9.92 -8.11 11.69
C GLU A 296 9.88 -6.68 12.27
N LEU A 297 10.41 -5.70 11.54
CA LEU A 297 10.44 -4.31 12.00
C LEU A 297 9.01 -3.72 11.96
N PRO A 298 8.44 -3.25 13.08
CA PRO A 298 7.08 -2.73 13.12
C PRO A 298 6.95 -1.43 12.33
N ILE A 299 5.70 -1.09 11.99
CA ILE A 299 5.37 0.24 11.48
C ILE A 299 5.45 1.30 12.60
N LYS A 300 5.63 2.57 12.24
CA LYS A 300 5.62 3.69 13.18
C LYS A 300 4.26 3.77 13.90
N ASP A 301 4.24 3.72 15.23
CA ASP A 301 2.99 3.70 16.00
C ASP A 301 2.13 4.96 15.77
N GLU A 302 2.77 6.13 15.61
CA GLU A 302 2.09 7.41 15.33
C GLU A 302 1.18 7.36 14.10
N LEU A 303 1.56 6.60 13.07
CA LEU A 303 0.73 6.37 11.88
C LEU A 303 -0.62 5.77 12.26
N THR A 304 -0.61 4.77 13.14
CA THR A 304 -1.84 4.10 13.59
C THR A 304 -2.72 5.06 14.39
N THR A 305 -2.11 5.86 15.27
CA THR A 305 -2.84 6.86 16.06
C THR A 305 -3.52 7.90 15.16
N ILE A 306 -2.82 8.42 14.15
CA ILE A 306 -3.39 9.38 13.21
C ILE A 306 -4.56 8.77 12.43
N ILE A 307 -4.39 7.57 11.86
CA ILE A 307 -5.44 6.92 11.07
C ILE A 307 -6.67 6.59 11.93
N THR A 308 -6.47 6.02 13.12
CA THR A 308 -7.59 5.64 14.00
C THR A 308 -8.35 6.87 14.49
N THR A 309 -7.65 7.98 14.79
CA THR A 309 -8.27 9.26 15.16
C THR A 309 -9.13 9.78 14.02
N PHE A 310 -8.58 9.88 12.81
CA PHE A 310 -9.32 10.33 11.63
C PHE A 310 -10.58 9.51 11.38
N ILE A 311 -10.50 8.17 11.49
CA ILE A 311 -11.66 7.28 11.26
C ILE A 311 -12.72 7.48 12.34
N ASN A 312 -12.34 7.66 13.60
CA ASN A 312 -13.27 7.84 14.72
C ASN A 312 -14.01 9.20 14.67
N GLU A 313 -13.44 10.20 14.00
CA GLU A 313 -14.05 11.52 13.80
C GLU A 313 -15.01 11.57 12.60
N LEU A 314 -15.08 10.51 11.78
CA LEU A 314 -16.02 10.43 10.67
C LEU A 314 -17.47 10.37 11.20
N LYS A 315 -18.28 11.36 10.79
CA LYS A 315 -19.71 11.44 11.11
C LYS A 315 -20.54 10.42 10.36
#